data_AF-A0A3G2S850-F1
#
_entry.id   AF-A0A3G2S850-F1
#
_cell.length_a   1.000
_cell.length_b   1.000
_cell.length_c   1.000
_cell.angle_alpha   90.00
_cell.angle_beta   90.00
_cell.angle_gamma   90.00
#
_symmetry.space_group_name_H-M   'P 1'
#
loop_
_entity.id
_entity.type
_entity.pdbx_description
1 polymer ?
#
loop_
_entity_poly.entity_id
_entity_poly.type
_entity_poly.pdbx_seq_one_letter_code
_entity_poly.pdbx_strand_id
1 'polypeptide(L)'
;MSHDDSGPQCPHEASVPPFLRPPPRSDADPTWGLGTETTAEADPALQSKLAHFHDLKARGIHVNEALARNRAFHNPHISAKLVEWTGIDEYGSHHARGTRPKDVADEFVRQHGSPSALAEAQRRDIEERRRQRTRIDFTR
;
A
#
# COMPACT_ATOMS: atom_id res chain seq x y z
N MET A 1 -13.77 21.19 37.53
CA MET A 1 -12.33 21.31 37.25
C MET A 1 -12.17 20.98 35.78
N SER A 2 -12.04 22.01 34.96
CA SER A 2 -11.94 21.90 33.51
C SER A 2 -10.55 21.38 33.17
N HIS A 3 -10.46 20.23 32.52
CA HIS A 3 -9.21 19.76 31.95
C HIS A 3 -8.97 20.50 30.64
N ASP A 4 -8.10 21.50 30.71
CA ASP A 4 -7.54 22.20 29.57
C ASP A 4 -6.49 21.26 28.94
N ASP A 5 -6.93 20.41 28.01
CA ASP A 5 -6.08 19.50 27.24
C ASP A 5 -5.42 20.25 26.08
N SER A 6 -4.68 21.31 26.41
CA SER A 6 -3.84 22.05 25.47
C SER A 6 -2.45 21.41 25.44
N GLY A 7 -2.36 20.19 24.90
CA GLY A 7 -1.10 19.60 24.46
C GLY A 7 -0.50 20.41 23.29
N PRO A 8 0.80 20.28 23.00
CA PRO A 8 1.41 20.97 21.86
C PRO A 8 0.75 20.49 20.56
N GLN A 9 -0.06 21.37 19.97
CA GLN A 9 -0.60 21.19 18.63
C GLN A 9 0.56 20.88 17.69
N CYS A 10 0.59 19.64 17.20
CA CYS A 10 1.63 19.22 16.29
C CYS A 10 1.59 20.15 15.06
N PRO A 11 2.74 20.61 14.53
CA PRO A 11 2.79 21.58 13.44
C PRO A 11 2.21 21.10 12.09
N HIS A 12 1.73 19.86 12.03
CA HIS A 12 1.06 19.31 10.84
C HIS A 12 -0.40 19.79 10.69
N GLU A 13 -0.97 20.46 11.70
CA GLU A 13 -2.26 21.15 11.57
C GLU A 13 -2.17 22.45 10.75
N ALA A 14 -0.97 22.88 10.35
CA ALA A 14 -0.80 23.98 9.41
C ALA A 14 -1.43 23.62 8.06
N SER A 15 -2.48 24.36 7.68
CA SER A 15 -3.19 24.22 6.41
C SER A 15 -2.22 24.06 5.24
N VAL A 16 -2.20 22.87 4.63
CA VAL A 16 -1.32 22.55 3.50
C VAL A 16 -1.55 23.58 2.39
N PRO A 17 -0.50 24.27 1.90
CA PRO A 17 -0.62 25.29 0.86
C PRO A 17 -1.36 24.74 -0.37
N PRO A 18 -2.25 25.52 -1.01
CA PRO A 18 -3.09 25.03 -2.12
C PRO A 18 -2.29 24.41 -3.28
N PHE A 19 -1.08 24.90 -3.54
CA PHE A 19 -0.22 24.41 -4.62
C PHE A 19 0.48 23.08 -4.32
N LEU A 20 0.49 22.62 -3.06
CA LEU A 20 0.98 21.29 -2.68
C LEU A 20 -0.14 20.25 -2.63
N ARG A 21 -1.40 20.68 -2.76
CA ARG A 21 -2.54 19.76 -2.80
C ARG A 21 -2.56 19.09 -4.18
N PRO A 22 -2.88 17.78 -4.24
CA PRO A 22 -3.07 17.12 -5.51
C PRO A 22 -4.18 17.85 -6.30
N PRO A 23 -4.07 17.90 -7.64
CA PRO A 23 -5.15 18.44 -8.46
C PRO A 23 -6.46 17.66 -8.17
N PRO A 24 -7.63 18.31 -8.29
CA PRO A 24 -8.90 17.62 -8.09
C PRO A 24 -9.04 16.46 -9.10
N ARG A 25 -9.70 15.38 -8.67
CA ARG A 25 -10.00 14.24 -9.54
C ARG A 25 -10.93 14.68 -10.68
N SER A 26 -11.02 13.89 -11.76
CA SER A 26 -11.82 14.22 -12.95
C SER A 26 -13.31 14.50 -12.69
N ASP A 27 -13.84 14.02 -11.56
CA ASP A 27 -15.19 14.26 -11.04
C ASP A 27 -15.28 15.48 -10.10
N ALA A 28 -14.21 16.28 -10.04
CA ALA A 28 -14.06 17.45 -9.18
C ALA A 28 -14.14 17.17 -7.67
N ASP A 29 -13.98 15.91 -7.23
CA ASP A 29 -13.89 15.57 -5.81
C ASP A 29 -12.53 16.04 -5.24
N PRO A 30 -12.52 17.01 -4.30
CA PRO A 30 -11.28 17.50 -3.68
C PRO A 30 -10.67 16.48 -2.71
N THR A 31 -11.45 15.50 -2.26
CA THR A 31 -11.09 14.53 -1.22
C THR A 31 -10.64 13.20 -1.83
N TRP A 32 -10.60 13.08 -3.16
CA TRP A 32 -10.13 11.87 -3.86
C TRP A 32 -10.85 10.58 -3.41
N GLY A 33 -12.11 10.67 -2.98
CA GLY A 33 -12.86 9.54 -2.43
C GLY A 33 -12.38 9.03 -1.06
N LEU A 34 -11.48 9.74 -0.38
CA LEU A 34 -10.94 9.35 0.95
C LEU A 34 -11.94 9.56 2.10
N GLY A 35 -13.09 10.18 1.82
CA GLY A 35 -14.14 10.46 2.82
C GLY A 35 -13.75 11.57 3.81
N THR A 36 -14.62 11.83 4.78
CA THR A 36 -14.33 12.76 5.88
C THR A 36 -13.46 12.07 6.93
N GLU A 37 -12.55 12.81 7.55
CA GLU A 37 -11.78 12.32 8.69
C GLU A 37 -12.73 11.76 9.75
N THR A 38 -12.43 10.55 10.22
CA THR A 38 -13.23 9.90 11.27
C THR A 38 -12.84 10.47 12.62
N THR A 39 -13.80 11.03 13.35
CA THR A 39 -13.62 11.51 14.74
C THR A 39 -13.90 10.41 15.78
N ALA A 40 -14.25 9.20 15.34
CA ALA A 40 -14.49 8.08 16.26
C ALA A 40 -13.20 7.69 16.97
N GLU A 41 -13.30 7.38 18.26
CA GLU A 41 -12.18 6.84 19.03
C GLU A 41 -11.76 5.48 18.46
N ALA A 42 -10.45 5.27 18.35
CA ALA A 42 -9.90 4.00 17.89
C ALA A 42 -10.15 2.89 18.93
N ASP A 43 -10.28 1.65 18.45
CA ASP A 43 -10.46 0.47 19.30
C ASP A 43 -9.37 0.40 20.39
N PRO A 44 -9.74 0.35 21.69
CA PRO A 44 -8.77 0.33 22.79
C PRO A 44 -7.81 -0.88 22.74
N ALA A 45 -8.25 -2.01 22.19
CA ALA A 45 -7.39 -3.18 22.02
C ALA A 45 -6.29 -2.90 20.97
N LEU A 46 -6.65 -2.21 19.88
CA LEU A 46 -5.70 -1.80 18.85
C LEU A 46 -4.73 -0.74 19.38
N GLN A 47 -5.23 0.28 20.10
CA GLN A 47 -4.39 1.30 20.74
C GLN A 47 -3.36 0.68 21.68
N SER A 48 -3.77 -0.27 22.52
CA SER A 48 -2.88 -0.98 23.43
C SER A 48 -1.79 -1.76 22.70
N LYS A 49 -2.14 -2.43 21.59
CA LYS A 49 -1.19 -3.17 20.76
C LYS A 49 -0.17 -2.26 20.09
N LEU A 50 -0.61 -1.10 19.59
CA LEU A 50 0.27 -0.10 18.99
C LEU A 50 1.20 0.51 20.03
N ALA A 51 0.70 0.87 21.22
CA ALA A 51 1.52 1.37 22.32
C ALA A 51 2.63 0.38 22.70
N HIS A 52 2.31 -0.91 22.77
CA HIS A 52 3.30 -1.96 23.01
C HIS A 52 4.36 -2.05 21.88
N PHE A 53 3.93 -1.92 20.61
CA PHE A 53 4.86 -1.90 19.49
C PHE A 53 5.82 -0.69 19.54
N HIS A 54 5.31 0.47 19.95
CA HIS A 54 6.14 1.67 20.15
C HIS A 54 7.16 1.49 21.28
N ASP A 55 6.77 0.90 22.41
CA ASP A 55 7.71 0.57 23.51
C ASP A 55 8.85 -0.34 23.02
N LEU A 56 8.50 -1.41 22.29
CA LEU A 56 9.49 -2.32 21.71
C LEU A 56 10.46 -1.59 20.77
N LYS A 57 9.95 -0.69 19.92
CA LYS A 57 10.78 0.12 19.02
C LYS A 57 11.70 1.08 19.77
N ALA A 58 11.21 1.73 20.83
CA ALA A 58 12.01 2.61 21.68
C ALA A 58 13.17 1.87 22.37
N ARG A 59 12.94 0.60 22.71
CA ARG A 59 13.96 -0.32 23.26
C ARG A 59 14.92 -0.89 22.22
N GLY A 60 14.80 -0.49 20.95
CA GLY A 60 15.63 -0.96 19.85
C GLY A 60 15.24 -2.32 19.28
N ILE A 61 14.10 -2.88 19.69
CA ILE A 61 13.61 -4.17 19.19
C ILE A 61 12.84 -3.92 17.89
N HIS A 62 13.44 -4.31 16.77
CA HIS A 62 12.77 -4.26 15.48
C HIS A 62 11.98 -5.54 15.24
N VAL A 63 10.67 -5.52 15.53
CA VAL A 63 9.79 -6.70 15.41
C VAL A 63 9.88 -7.36 14.03
N ASN A 64 9.89 -6.59 12.94
CA ASN A 64 9.99 -7.16 11.59
C ASN A 64 11.35 -7.83 11.34
N GLU A 65 12.40 -7.37 12.01
CA GLU A 65 13.74 -7.97 11.88
C GLU A 65 13.81 -9.28 12.66
N ALA A 66 13.23 -9.30 13.87
CA ALA A 66 13.06 -10.52 14.66
C ALA A 66 12.18 -11.56 13.93
N LEU A 67 11.12 -11.09 13.26
CA LEU A 67 10.25 -11.93 12.44
C LEU A 67 11.00 -12.46 11.21
N ALA A 68 11.75 -11.61 10.52
CA ALA A 68 12.57 -12.00 9.37
C ALA A 68 13.69 -12.97 9.76
N ARG A 69 14.24 -12.90 10.97
CA ARG A 69 15.23 -13.88 11.47
C ARG A 69 14.60 -15.22 11.85
N ASN A 70 13.29 -15.29 12.02
CA ASN A 70 12.61 -16.52 12.43
C ASN A 70 12.56 -17.53 11.27
N ARG A 71 13.11 -18.74 11.49
CA ARG A 71 13.11 -19.82 10.49
C ARG A 71 11.70 -20.26 10.06
N ALA A 72 10.70 -20.18 10.94
CA ALA A 72 9.32 -20.49 10.59
C ALA A 72 8.76 -19.53 9.52
N PHE A 73 9.25 -18.28 9.49
CA PHE A 73 8.88 -17.28 8.50
C PHE A 73 9.54 -17.50 7.13
N HIS A 74 10.50 -18.42 7.04
CA HIS A 74 11.15 -18.82 5.78
C HIS A 74 10.53 -20.08 5.17
N ASN A 75 9.43 -20.59 5.73
CA ASN A 75 8.72 -21.72 5.14
C ASN A 75 7.97 -21.25 3.88
N PRO A 76 8.20 -21.83 2.69
CA PRO A 76 7.49 -21.46 1.47
C PRO A 76 5.95 -21.48 1.59
N HIS A 77 5.41 -22.30 2.50
CA HIS A 77 3.98 -22.40 2.77
C HIS A 77 3.46 -21.35 3.78
N ILE A 78 4.31 -20.51 4.37
CA ILE A 78 3.87 -19.52 5.37
C ILE A 78 2.97 -18.46 4.75
N SER A 79 3.27 -18.01 3.53
CA SER A 79 2.50 -16.98 2.85
C SER A 79 1.06 -17.44 2.59
N ALA A 80 0.88 -18.68 2.11
CA ALA A 80 -0.45 -19.26 1.89
C ALA A 80 -1.28 -19.31 3.19
N LYS A 81 -0.66 -19.67 4.31
CA LYS A 81 -1.34 -19.69 5.63
C LYS A 81 -1.70 -18.29 6.12
N LEU A 82 -0.85 -17.30 5.87
CA LEU A 82 -1.11 -15.91 6.26
C LEU A 82 -2.28 -15.34 5.46
N VAL A 83 -2.38 -15.66 4.17
CA VAL A 83 -3.51 -15.25 3.35
C VAL A 83 -4.80 -15.97 3.77
N GLU A 84 -4.75 -17.28 3.97
CA GLU A 84 -5.88 -18.05 4.52
C GLU A 84 -6.38 -17.45 5.85
N TRP A 85 -5.46 -17.14 6.77
CA TRP A 85 -5.79 -16.57 8.08
C TRP A 85 -6.41 -15.17 7.99
N THR A 86 -5.95 -14.33 7.06
CA THR A 86 -6.50 -12.99 6.85
C THR A 86 -7.80 -12.98 6.06
N GLY A 87 -8.22 -14.13 5.51
CA GLY A 87 -9.41 -14.26 4.69
C GLY A 87 -9.32 -13.48 3.38
N ILE A 88 -8.10 -13.17 2.93
CA ILE A 88 -7.87 -12.46 1.67
C ILE A 88 -7.99 -13.47 0.52
N ASP A 89 -8.70 -13.10 -0.54
CA ASP A 89 -8.70 -13.87 -1.78
C ASP A 89 -7.48 -13.44 -2.62
N GLU A 90 -6.43 -14.28 -2.67
CA GLU A 90 -5.20 -13.99 -3.45
C GLU A 90 -5.48 -13.75 -4.93
N TYR A 91 -6.52 -14.39 -5.45
CA TYR A 91 -6.93 -14.29 -6.85
C TYR A 91 -8.14 -13.37 -7.02
N GLY A 92 -8.57 -12.73 -5.93
CA GLY A 92 -9.65 -11.77 -5.90
C GLY A 92 -9.29 -10.56 -6.76
N SER A 93 -10.10 -10.30 -7.77
CA SER A 93 -10.04 -9.01 -8.43
C SER A 93 -10.64 -7.95 -7.52
N HIS A 94 -10.07 -6.75 -7.48
CA HIS A 94 -10.72 -5.60 -6.83
C HIS A 94 -12.03 -5.18 -7.54
N HIS A 95 -12.37 -5.84 -8.65
CA HIS A 95 -13.65 -5.68 -9.33
C HIS A 95 -14.75 -6.52 -8.66
N ALA A 96 -15.98 -6.02 -8.72
CA ALA A 96 -17.14 -6.76 -8.26
C ALA A 96 -17.20 -8.14 -8.91
N ARG A 97 -17.62 -9.14 -8.14
CA ARG A 97 -17.68 -10.54 -8.61
C ARG A 97 -18.58 -10.62 -9.85
N GLY A 98 -17.99 -11.01 -10.99
CA GLY A 98 -18.69 -11.08 -12.28
C GLY A 98 -18.31 -9.98 -13.28
N THR A 99 -17.66 -8.90 -12.84
CA THR A 99 -17.15 -7.84 -13.71
C THR A 99 -15.81 -8.26 -14.29
N ARG A 100 -15.72 -8.46 -15.61
CA ARG A 100 -14.44 -8.70 -16.26
C ARG A 100 -13.71 -7.36 -16.45
N PRO A 101 -12.37 -7.33 -16.59
CA PRO A 101 -11.62 -6.10 -16.85
C PRO A 101 -12.12 -5.31 -18.07
N LYS A 102 -12.72 -6.00 -19.06
CA LYS A 102 -13.35 -5.37 -20.24
C LYS A 102 -14.68 -4.65 -19.95
N ASP A 103 -15.30 -4.94 -18.81
CA ASP A 103 -16.57 -4.37 -18.34
C ASP A 103 -16.31 -3.20 -17.36
N VAL A 104 -15.03 -2.83 -17.15
CA VAL A 104 -14.62 -1.66 -16.36
C VAL A 104 -14.89 -0.39 -17.18
N ALA A 105 -15.48 0.63 -16.56
CA ALA A 105 -15.86 1.88 -17.23
C ALA A 105 -14.65 2.71 -17.73
N ASP A 106 -13.46 2.42 -17.19
CA ASP A 106 -12.22 3.08 -17.57
C ASP A 106 -11.67 2.51 -18.90
N GLU A 107 -11.65 3.36 -19.93
CA GLU A 107 -11.22 3.03 -21.29
C GLU A 107 -9.76 2.56 -21.36
N PHE A 108 -8.87 3.13 -20.52
CA PHE A 108 -7.48 2.73 -20.46
C PHE A 108 -7.33 1.31 -19.89
N VAL A 109 -8.07 1.01 -18.82
CA VAL A 109 -8.09 -0.34 -18.22
C VAL A 109 -8.70 -1.35 -19.20
N ARG A 110 -9.71 -0.96 -19.98
CA ARG A 110 -10.30 -1.82 -21.01
C ARG A 110 -9.31 -2.16 -22.13
N GLN A 111 -8.50 -1.21 -22.55
CA GLN A 111 -7.53 -1.37 -23.63
C GLN A 111 -6.25 -2.11 -23.20
N HIS A 112 -5.74 -1.82 -21.99
CA HIS A 112 -4.42 -2.30 -21.54
C HIS A 112 -4.47 -3.27 -20.34
N GLY A 113 -5.60 -3.37 -19.64
CA GLY A 113 -5.76 -4.18 -18.42
C GLY A 113 -6.03 -5.67 -18.69
N SER A 114 -6.01 -6.12 -19.95
CA SER A 114 -6.11 -7.56 -20.24
C SER A 114 -4.80 -8.29 -19.88
N PRO A 115 -4.86 -9.53 -19.36
CA PRO A 115 -3.65 -10.30 -19.05
C PRO A 115 -2.72 -10.46 -20.25
N SER A 116 -3.28 -10.57 -21.46
CA SER A 116 -2.51 -10.69 -22.70
C SER A 116 -1.77 -9.39 -23.04
N ALA A 117 -2.46 -8.24 -22.98
CA ALA A 117 -1.85 -6.94 -23.26
C ALA A 117 -0.73 -6.61 -22.27
N LEU A 118 -0.94 -6.93 -20.98
CA LEU A 118 0.07 -6.74 -19.95
C LEU A 118 1.29 -7.64 -20.17
N ALA A 119 1.07 -8.92 -20.51
CA ALA A 119 2.17 -9.86 -20.80
C ALA A 119 2.99 -9.42 -22.02
N GLU A 120 2.35 -8.89 -23.07
CA GLU A 120 3.05 -8.32 -24.22
C GLU A 120 3.87 -7.08 -23.87
N ALA A 121 3.32 -6.17 -23.08
CA ALA A 121 4.03 -4.97 -22.62
C ALA A 121 5.27 -5.34 -21.79
N GLN A 122 5.14 -6.29 -20.86
CA GLN A 122 6.27 -6.80 -20.07
C GLN A 122 7.35 -7.44 -20.94
N ARG A 123 6.96 -8.21 -21.97
CA ARG A 123 7.92 -8.80 -22.92
C ARG A 123 8.69 -7.73 -23.68
N ARG A 124 8.01 -6.68 -24.16
CA ARG A 124 8.66 -5.54 -24.84
C ARG A 124 9.67 -4.83 -23.93
N ASP A 125 9.29 -4.53 -22.70
CA ASP A 125 10.19 -3.88 -21.73
C ASP A 125 11.42 -4.77 -21.40
N ILE A 126 11.22 -6.08 -21.22
CA ILE A 126 12.32 -7.02 -21.03
C ILE A 126 13.25 -7.05 -22.26
N GLU A 127 12.71 -7.05 -23.48
CA GLU A 127 13.50 -6.99 -24.70
C GLU A 127 14.29 -5.69 -24.82
N GLU A 128 13.68 -4.54 -24.53
CA GLU A 128 14.34 -3.24 -24.55
C GLU A 128 15.46 -3.16 -23.51
N ARG A 129 15.20 -3.61 -22.28
CA ARG A 129 16.21 -3.71 -21.23
C ARG A 129 17.33 -4.67 -21.59
N ARG A 130 17.03 -5.76 -22.29
CA ARG A 130 18.05 -6.69 -22.83
C ARG A 130 18.92 -6.01 -23.89
N ARG A 131 18.31 -5.25 -24.81
CA ARG A 131 19.02 -4.46 -25.84
C ARG A 131 19.92 -3.38 -25.24
N GLN A 132 19.48 -2.73 -24.16
CA GLN A 132 20.28 -1.72 -23.46
C GLN A 132 21.43 -2.32 -22.63
N ARG A 133 21.32 -3.59 -22.21
CA ARG A 133 22.31 -4.30 -21.39
C ARG A 133 23.44 -4.95 -22.18
N THR A 134 23.50 -4.82 -23.51
CA THR A 134 24.59 -5.36 -24.32
C THR A 134 25.78 -4.40 -24.39
N ARG A 135 26.49 -4.21 -23.26
CA ARG A 135 27.96 -4.02 -23.18
C ARG A 135 28.35 -3.76 -21.71
N ILE A 136 28.87 -4.78 -21.04
CA ILE A 136 29.55 -4.65 -19.75
C ILE A 136 31.00 -5.04 -20.01
N ASP A 137 31.89 -4.05 -20.06
CA ASP A 137 33.33 -4.27 -20.17
C ASP A 137 33.90 -4.37 -18.74
N PHE A 138 34.41 -5.54 -18.37
CA PHE A 138 35.12 -5.74 -17.11
C PHE A 138 36.57 -5.30 -17.29
N THR A 139 36.90 -4.08 -16.88
CA THR A 139 38.30 -3.64 -16.82
C THR A 139 38.99 -4.26 -15.61
N ARG A 140 40.20 -4.79 -15.84
CA ARG A 140 41.08 -5.44 -14.84
C ARG A 140 41.86 -4.44 -14.01
#